data_AF-A0A5L8LR04-F1
#
_entry.id   AF-A0A5L8LR04-F1
#
_cell.length_a   1.000
_cell.length_b   1.000
_cell.length_c   1.000
_cell.angle_alpha   90.00
_cell.angle_beta   90.00
_cell.angle_gamma   90.00
#
_symmetry.space_group_name_H-M   'P 1'
#
loop_
_entity.id
_entity.type
_entity.pdbx_description
1 polymer ?
#
loop_
_entity_poly.entity_id
_entity_poly.type
_entity_poly.pdbx_seq_one_letter_code
_entity_poly.pdbx_strand_id
1 'polypeptide(L)'
;MWKQLKLSTKVIVIVVSTVILILASLSFLIIQKSTNTLSQQINKTLITSVFRYTNSAEAAIKSFFISTIGAQKIFNTLLEEGTISEKRIENILGETIDASSTIAYGYYYLKDGSTYKNIGLNNNKYFTSNNEFMVLMKDFD
;
A
#
# COMPACT_ATOMS: atom_id res chain seq x y z
N MET A 1 62.80 -29.27 7.81
CA MET A 1 62.83 -28.21 6.77
C MET A 1 63.35 -26.87 7.31
N TRP A 2 62.85 -26.31 8.42
CA TRP A 2 63.31 -25.01 8.97
C TRP A 2 64.83 -24.91 9.24
N LYS A 3 65.43 -25.95 9.85
CA LYS A 3 66.89 -25.97 10.17
C LYS A 3 67.78 -25.99 8.92
N GLN A 4 67.26 -26.41 7.76
CA GLN A 4 67.99 -26.53 6.48
C GLN A 4 67.88 -25.28 5.59
N LEU A 5 67.10 -24.26 5.98
CA LEU A 5 66.92 -23.04 5.20
C LEU A 5 68.09 -22.06 5.40
N LYS A 6 68.51 -21.39 4.31
CA LYS A 6 69.43 -20.25 4.33
C LYS A 6 68.84 -19.11 5.19
N LEU A 7 69.71 -18.33 5.82
CA LEU A 7 69.31 -17.23 6.72
C LEU A 7 68.34 -16.24 6.03
N SER A 8 68.59 -15.90 4.77
CA SER A 8 67.75 -15.02 3.96
C SER A 8 66.31 -15.53 3.81
N THR A 9 66.13 -16.83 3.58
CA THR A 9 64.80 -17.45 3.47
C THR A 9 64.04 -17.41 4.79
N LYS A 10 64.72 -17.59 5.93
CA LYS A 10 64.09 -17.52 7.25
C LYS A 10 63.53 -16.13 7.55
N VAL A 11 64.30 -15.08 7.21
CA VAL A 11 63.87 -13.68 7.38
C VAL A 11 62.64 -13.39 6.51
N ILE A 12 62.65 -13.80 5.24
CA ILE A 12 61.52 -13.60 4.34
C ILE A 12 60.26 -14.28 4.87
N VAL A 13 60.37 -15.53 5.34
CA VAL A 13 59.22 -16.26 5.90
C VAL A 13 58.64 -15.53 7.12
N ILE A 14 59.48 -15.04 8.03
CA ILE A 14 59.01 -14.29 9.21
C ILE A 14 58.28 -13.02 8.78
N VAL A 15 58.88 -12.22 7.89
CA VAL A 15 58.27 -10.97 7.42
C VAL A 15 56.93 -11.23 6.73
N VAL A 16 56.87 -12.22 5.85
CA VAL A 16 55.63 -12.60 5.15
C VAL A 16 54.57 -13.08 6.16
N SER A 17 54.93 -13.92 7.13
CA SER A 17 54.00 -14.37 8.17
C SER A 17 53.47 -13.22 9.02
N THR A 18 54.31 -12.25 9.39
CA THR A 18 53.89 -11.06 10.14
C THR A 18 52.90 -10.21 9.33
N VAL A 19 53.17 -9.98 8.05
CA VAL A 19 52.25 -9.22 7.17
C VAL A 19 50.90 -9.93 7.07
N ILE A 20 50.89 -11.26 6.87
CA ILE A 20 49.66 -12.05 6.82
C ILE A 20 48.87 -11.94 8.12
N LEU A 21 49.53 -12.03 9.28
CA LEU A 21 48.87 -11.90 10.59
C LEU A 21 48.21 -10.54 10.80
N ILE A 22 48.89 -9.46 10.40
CA ILE A 22 48.35 -8.10 10.51
C ILE A 22 47.15 -7.93 9.59
N LEU A 23 47.27 -8.36 8.33
CA LEU A 23 46.18 -8.27 7.37
C LEU A 23 44.97 -9.10 7.81
N ALA A 24 45.18 -10.33 8.28
CA ALA A 24 44.11 -11.18 8.78
C ALA A 24 43.39 -10.55 9.98
N SER A 25 44.13 -9.96 10.91
CA SER A 25 43.57 -9.29 12.09
C SER A 25 42.74 -8.06 11.70
N LEU A 26 43.24 -7.23 10.77
CA LEU A 26 42.51 -6.08 10.25
C LEU A 26 41.26 -6.50 9.50
N SER A 27 41.36 -7.48 8.62
CA SER A 27 40.20 -8.04 7.91
C SER A 27 39.14 -8.54 8.88
N PHE A 28 39.54 -9.24 9.94
CA PHE A 28 38.61 -9.72 10.97
C PHE A 28 37.88 -8.56 11.68
N LEU A 29 38.59 -7.51 12.08
CA LEU A 29 37.98 -6.34 12.72
C LEU A 29 37.01 -5.60 11.79
N ILE A 30 37.39 -5.44 10.52
CA ILE A 30 36.54 -4.80 9.50
C ILE A 30 35.26 -5.63 9.30
N ILE A 31 35.38 -6.95 9.16
CA ILE A 31 34.22 -7.85 8.98
C ILE A 31 33.29 -7.75 10.18
N GLN A 32 33.83 -7.75 11.40
CA GLN A 32 33.02 -7.68 12.62
C GLN A 32 32.25 -6.35 12.70
N LYS A 33 32.95 -5.22 12.47
CA LYS A 33 32.32 -3.90 12.51
C LYS A 33 31.28 -3.74 11.39
N SER A 34 31.62 -4.19 10.18
CA SER A 34 30.75 -4.12 9.01
C SER A 34 29.49 -4.95 9.21
N THR A 35 29.62 -6.18 9.72
CA THR A 35 28.47 -7.06 10.00
C THR A 35 27.53 -6.42 11.02
N ASN A 36 28.08 -5.86 12.11
CA ASN A 36 27.27 -5.21 13.14
C ASN A 36 26.53 -3.98 12.60
N THR A 37 27.22 -3.11 11.86
CA THR A 37 26.61 -1.92 11.25
C THR A 37 25.59 -2.29 10.18
N LEU A 38 25.90 -3.27 9.34
CA LEU A 38 24.98 -3.75 8.31
C LEU A 38 23.72 -4.34 8.93
N SER A 39 23.84 -5.16 9.98
CA SER A 39 22.70 -5.72 10.70
C SER A 39 21.81 -4.62 11.30
N GLN A 40 22.41 -3.58 11.90
CA GLN A 40 21.66 -2.43 12.40
C GLN A 40 20.93 -1.65 11.29
N GLN A 41 21.59 -1.43 10.14
CA GLN A 41 21.00 -0.75 8.99
C GLN A 41 19.88 -1.57 8.36
N ILE A 42 20.03 -2.89 8.26
CA ILE A 42 18.98 -3.80 7.79
C ILE A 42 17.77 -3.70 8.72
N ASN A 43 17.96 -3.82 10.03
CA ASN A 43 16.87 -3.73 11.00
C ASN A 43 16.14 -2.38 10.92
N LYS A 44 16.90 -1.27 10.88
CA LYS A 44 16.32 0.06 10.75
C LYS A 44 15.54 0.22 9.45
N THR A 45 16.12 -0.19 8.33
CA THR A 45 15.49 -0.08 7.01
C THR A 45 14.23 -0.94 6.92
N LEU A 46 14.28 -2.16 7.45
CA LEU A 46 13.14 -3.08 7.48
C LEU A 46 12.00 -2.48 8.31
N ILE A 47 12.28 -2.06 9.55
CA ILE A 47 11.28 -1.47 10.44
C ILE A 47 10.67 -0.20 9.82
N THR A 48 11.50 0.71 9.29
CA THR A 48 11.02 1.92 8.61
C THR A 48 10.17 1.59 7.38
N SER A 49 10.55 0.56 6.62
CA SER A 49 9.78 0.13 5.45
C SER A 49 8.42 -0.42 5.86
N VAL A 50 8.37 -1.27 6.90
CA VAL A 50 7.11 -1.79 7.45
C VAL A 50 6.21 -0.64 7.91
N PHE A 51 6.72 0.30 8.70
CA PHE A 51 5.93 1.47 9.12
C PHE A 51 5.41 2.29 7.93
N ARG A 52 6.25 2.50 6.91
CA ARG A 52 5.82 3.22 5.71
C ARG A 52 4.69 2.50 4.99
N TYR A 53 4.80 1.19 4.76
CA TYR A 53 3.75 0.41 4.11
C TYR A 53 2.46 0.37 4.95
N THR A 54 2.57 0.19 6.26
CA THR A 54 1.42 0.24 7.17
C THR A 54 0.73 1.61 7.11
N ASN A 55 1.49 2.70 7.16
CA ASN A 55 0.94 4.05 7.08
C ASN A 55 0.25 4.29 5.73
N SER A 56 0.84 3.82 4.62
CA SER A 56 0.22 3.91 3.29
C SER A 56 -1.08 3.11 3.21
N ALA A 57 -1.11 1.89 3.75
CA ALA A 57 -2.31 1.07 3.79
C ALA A 57 -3.39 1.69 4.69
N GLU A 58 -3.02 2.21 5.86
CA GLU A 58 -3.93 2.89 6.77
C GLU A 58 -4.51 4.16 6.13
N ALA A 59 -3.69 4.95 5.43
CA ALA A 59 -4.15 6.14 4.72
C ALA A 59 -5.15 5.78 3.60
N ALA A 60 -4.88 4.72 2.82
CA ALA A 60 -5.79 4.22 1.80
C ALA A 60 -7.14 3.79 2.40
N ILE A 61 -7.11 2.99 3.47
CA ILE A 61 -8.32 2.53 4.17
C ILE A 61 -9.11 3.74 4.74
N LYS A 62 -8.44 4.69 5.38
CA LYS A 62 -9.08 5.90 5.91
C LYS A 62 -9.71 6.74 4.81
N SER A 63 -9.00 6.95 3.70
CA SER A 63 -9.53 7.67 2.54
C SER A 63 -10.80 7.00 2.01
N PHE A 64 -10.78 5.68 1.83
CA PHE A 64 -11.94 4.89 1.42
C PHE A 64 -13.15 5.12 2.33
N PHE A 65 -12.97 5.02 3.65
CA PHE A 65 -14.06 5.23 4.61
C PHE A 65 -14.56 6.67 4.63
N ILE A 66 -13.67 7.66 4.56
CA ILE A 66 -14.05 9.08 4.52
C ILE A 66 -14.91 9.38 3.29
N SER A 67 -14.48 8.92 2.11
CA SER A 67 -15.25 9.09 0.87
C SER A 67 -16.61 8.39 0.95
N THR A 68 -16.64 7.15 1.45
CA THR A 68 -17.89 6.37 1.58
C THR A 68 -18.86 7.02 2.56
N ILE A 69 -18.40 7.43 3.74
CA ILE A 69 -19.22 8.11 4.76
C ILE A 69 -19.69 9.47 4.25
N GLY A 70 -18.83 10.20 3.54
CA GLY A 70 -19.18 11.47 2.90
C GLY A 70 -20.31 11.30 1.89
N ALA A 71 -20.18 10.35 0.97
CA ALA A 71 -21.22 10.03 -0.01
C ALA A 71 -22.51 9.57 0.65
N GLN A 72 -22.43 8.68 1.65
CA GLN A 72 -23.60 8.23 2.40
C GLN A 72 -24.33 9.41 3.08
N LYS A 73 -23.59 10.34 3.68
CA LYS A 73 -24.18 11.53 4.30
C LYS A 73 -24.90 12.40 3.27
N ILE A 74 -24.29 12.63 2.11
CA ILE A 74 -24.92 13.36 1.00
C ILE A 74 -26.22 12.68 0.58
N PHE A 75 -26.19 11.35 0.36
CA PHE A 75 -27.39 10.60 0.00
C PHE A 75 -28.47 10.68 1.07
N ASN A 76 -28.13 10.54 2.35
CA ASN A 76 -29.11 10.62 3.44
C ASN A 76 -29.80 11.99 3.47
N THR A 77 -29.04 13.08 3.37
CA THR A 77 -29.61 14.44 3.32
C THR A 77 -30.53 14.63 2.12
N LEU A 78 -30.10 14.18 0.93
CA LEU A 78 -30.92 14.30 -0.27
C LEU A 78 -32.17 13.41 -0.22
N LEU A 79 -32.11 12.25 0.44
CA LEU A 79 -33.28 11.37 0.65
C LEU A 79 -34.30 11.97 1.62
N GLU A 80 -33.85 12.78 2.59
CA GLU A 80 -34.76 13.57 3.46
C GLU A 80 -35.51 14.65 2.66
N GLU A 81 -34.90 15.19 1.59
CA GLU A 81 -35.51 16.18 0.70
C GLU A 81 -36.44 15.56 -0.36
N GLY A 82 -36.28 14.26 -0.65
CA GLY A 82 -37.14 13.52 -1.57
C GLY A 82 -36.40 12.46 -2.39
N THR A 83 -37.02 12.00 -3.47
CA THR A 83 -36.39 11.02 -4.36
C THR A 83 -35.30 11.70 -5.19
N ILE A 84 -34.11 11.11 -5.19
CA ILE A 84 -32.93 11.59 -5.92
C ILE A 84 -33.01 11.09 -7.36
N SER A 85 -32.65 11.88 -8.37
CA SER A 85 -32.59 11.35 -9.75
C SER A 85 -31.38 10.43 -9.95
N GLU A 86 -31.53 9.44 -10.83
CA GLU A 86 -30.48 8.52 -11.26
C GLU A 86 -29.22 9.25 -11.74
N LYS A 87 -29.38 10.36 -12.49
CA LYS A 87 -28.26 11.17 -12.97
C LYS A 87 -27.52 11.87 -11.83
N ARG A 88 -28.25 12.32 -10.80
CA ARG A 88 -27.66 12.93 -9.61
C ARG A 88 -26.89 11.88 -8.80
N ILE A 89 -27.40 10.64 -8.73
CA ILE A 89 -26.70 9.52 -8.10
C ILE A 89 -25.42 9.16 -8.86
N GLU A 90 -25.50 9.05 -10.20
CA GLU A 90 -24.31 8.81 -11.04
C GLU A 90 -23.25 9.89 -10.82
N ASN A 91 -23.63 11.17 -10.76
CA ASN A 91 -22.70 12.27 -10.49
C ASN A 91 -22.06 12.18 -9.09
N ILE A 92 -22.86 11.95 -8.03
CA ILE A 92 -22.32 11.87 -6.66
C ILE A 92 -21.37 10.68 -6.53
N LEU A 93 -21.73 9.53 -7.09
CA LEU A 93 -20.87 8.36 -7.10
C LEU A 93 -19.60 8.61 -7.92
N GLY A 94 -19.71 9.23 -9.09
CA GLY A 94 -18.56 9.63 -9.92
C GLY A 94 -17.60 10.55 -9.17
N GLU A 95 -18.10 11.67 -8.63
CA GLU A 95 -17.28 12.60 -7.84
C GLU A 95 -16.65 11.94 -6.60
N THR A 96 -17.33 10.97 -5.98
CA THR A 96 -16.80 10.21 -4.82
C THR A 96 -15.66 9.27 -5.22
N ILE A 97 -15.81 8.61 -6.38
CA ILE A 97 -14.80 7.71 -6.96
C ILE A 97 -13.58 8.52 -7.37
N ASP A 98 -13.77 9.59 -8.16
CA ASP A 98 -12.70 10.48 -8.63
C ASP A 98 -11.91 11.13 -7.48
N ALA A 99 -12.58 11.38 -6.35
CA ALA A 99 -11.95 11.94 -5.16
C ALA A 99 -11.02 10.96 -4.42
N SER A 100 -11.01 9.67 -4.79
CA SER A 100 -10.15 8.66 -4.17
C SER A 100 -9.43 7.80 -5.20
N SER A 101 -8.11 7.89 -5.22
CA SER A 101 -7.23 7.04 -6.05
C SER A 101 -7.27 5.54 -5.71
N THR A 102 -8.10 5.13 -4.76
CA THR A 102 -8.21 3.75 -4.27
C THR A 102 -9.59 3.13 -4.50
N ILE A 103 -10.59 3.93 -4.88
CA ILE A 103 -11.95 3.45 -5.12
C ILE A 103 -12.07 3.14 -6.60
N ALA A 104 -12.26 1.87 -6.97
CA ALA A 104 -12.47 1.47 -8.36
C ALA A 104 -13.96 1.42 -8.76
N TYR A 105 -14.85 1.25 -7.77
CA TYR A 105 -16.29 1.09 -7.98
C TYR A 105 -17.06 1.71 -6.82
N GLY A 106 -18.21 2.28 -7.13
CA GLY A 106 -19.18 2.76 -6.16
C GLY A 106 -20.57 2.39 -6.61
N TYR A 107 -21.43 1.97 -5.69
CA TYR A 107 -22.82 1.67 -6.01
C TYR A 107 -23.77 2.30 -5.01
N TYR A 108 -24.92 2.70 -5.52
CA TYR A 108 -26.10 3.03 -4.73
C TYR A 108 -27.10 1.91 -4.92
N TYR A 109 -27.62 1.37 -3.82
CA TYR A 109 -28.55 0.25 -3.84
C TYR A 109 -29.74 0.52 -2.94
N LEU A 110 -30.94 0.32 -3.48
CA LEU A 110 -32.21 0.42 -2.78
C LEU A 110 -33.01 -0.86 -3.03
N LYS A 111 -33.34 -1.56 -1.95
CA LYS A 111 -34.07 -2.83 -2.01
C LYS A 111 -35.49 -2.67 -2.59
N ASP A 112 -36.17 -1.58 -2.25
CA ASP A 112 -37.49 -1.28 -2.80
C ASP A 112 -37.37 -0.23 -3.90
N GLY A 113 -37.31 -0.67 -5.16
CA GLY A 113 -37.26 0.22 -6.32
C GLY A 113 -38.60 0.86 -6.69
N SER A 114 -39.70 0.57 -5.98
CA SER A 114 -41.03 1.08 -6.33
C SER A 114 -41.08 2.61 -6.35
N THR A 115 -40.36 3.28 -5.45
CA THR A 115 -40.21 4.75 -5.42
C THR A 115 -39.76 5.31 -6.76
N TYR A 116 -38.77 4.67 -7.41
CA TYR A 116 -38.24 5.10 -8.70
C TYR A 116 -39.17 4.72 -9.87
N LYS A 117 -39.87 3.58 -9.78
CA LYS A 117 -40.88 3.22 -10.78
C LYS A 117 -42.08 4.16 -10.76
N ASN A 118 -42.52 4.57 -9.58
CA ASN A 118 -43.67 5.46 -9.39
C ASN A 118 -43.43 6.86 -9.95
N ILE A 119 -42.18 7.33 -10.00
CA ILE A 119 -41.79 8.60 -10.65
C ILE A 119 -41.52 8.45 -12.16
N GLY A 120 -41.82 7.29 -12.74
CA GLY A 120 -41.73 7.05 -14.19
C GLY A 120 -40.39 6.49 -14.68
N LEU A 121 -39.47 6.15 -13.78
CA LEU A 121 -38.22 5.49 -14.15
C LEU A 121 -38.47 4.00 -14.39
N ASN A 122 -38.77 3.65 -15.64
CA ASN A 122 -39.04 2.26 -16.07
C ASN A 122 -37.93 1.65 -16.92
N ASN A 123 -36.75 2.30 -16.99
CA ASN A 123 -35.64 1.78 -17.74
C ASN A 123 -34.99 0.60 -17.01
N ASN A 124 -34.98 -0.59 -17.61
CA ASN A 124 -34.36 -1.80 -17.05
C ASN A 124 -32.86 -1.65 -16.75
N LYS A 125 -32.19 -0.59 -17.21
CA LYS A 125 -30.78 -0.29 -16.89
C LYS A 125 -30.51 -0.25 -15.37
N TYR A 126 -31.44 0.31 -14.59
CA TYR A 126 -31.22 0.59 -13.15
C TYR A 126 -31.95 -0.38 -12.22
N PHE A 127 -32.63 -1.40 -12.75
CA PHE A 127 -33.42 -2.33 -11.95
C PHE A 127 -32.88 -3.75 -12.04
N THR A 128 -32.79 -4.43 -10.91
CA THR A 128 -32.52 -5.86 -10.86
C THR A 128 -33.75 -6.66 -11.30
N SER A 129 -33.57 -7.97 -11.54
CA SER A 129 -34.69 -8.89 -11.81
C SER A 129 -35.74 -8.92 -10.69
N ASN A 130 -35.35 -8.53 -9.48
CA ASN A 130 -36.19 -8.52 -8.29
C ASN A 130 -36.85 -7.16 -8.02
N ASN A 131 -36.82 -6.24 -8.99
CA ASN A 131 -37.40 -4.89 -8.84
C ASN A 131 -36.65 -4.00 -7.83
N GLU A 132 -35.40 -4.33 -7.50
CA GLU A 132 -34.51 -3.50 -6.67
C GLU A 132 -33.85 -2.44 -7.56
N PHE A 133 -33.57 -1.26 -7.01
CA PHE A 133 -32.94 -0.17 -7.75
C PHE A 133 -31.44 -0.12 -7.44
N MET A 134 -30.61 -0.10 -8.48
CA MET A 134 -29.15 -0.04 -8.35
C MET A 134 -28.53 0.88 -9.41
N VAL A 135 -27.66 1.77 -8.96
CA VAL A 135 -26.77 2.56 -9.81
C VAL A 135 -25.35 2.13 -9.50
N LEU A 136 -24.63 1.65 -10.52
CA LEU A 136 -23.22 1.28 -10.42
C LEU A 136 -22.39 2.27 -11.21
N MET A 137 -21.41 2.87 -10.55
CA MET A 137 -20.34 3.64 -11.17
C MET A 137 -19.02 2.92 -11.02
N LYS A 138 -18.23 2.97 -12.09
CA LYS A 138 -16.88 2.44 -12.16
C LYS A 138 -15.95 3.61 -12.47
N ASP A 139 -14.76 3.58 -11.89
CA ASP A 139 -13.68 4.46 -12.31
C ASP A 139 -13.31 4.17 -13.79
N PHE A 140 -13.31 5.22 -14.61
CA PHE A 140 -13.07 5.11 -16.06
C PHE A 140 -11.67 5.55 -16.48
N ASP A 141 -10.82 5.92 -15.52
CA ASP A 141 -9.41 6.26 -15.75
C ASP A 141 -8.51 5.02 -15.95
#